data_AF-A0A7Y4ZIF0-F1
#
_entry.id   AF-A0A7Y4ZIF0-F1
#
_cell.length_a   1.000
_cell.length_b   1.000
_cell.length_c   1.000
_cell.angle_alpha   90.00
_cell.angle_beta   90.00
_cell.angle_gamma   90.00
#
_symmetry.space_group_name_H-M   'P 1'
#
loop_
_entity.id
_entity.type
_entity.pdbx_description
1 polymer ?
#
loop_
_entity_poly.entity_id
_entity_poly.type
_entity_poly.pdbx_seq_one_letter_code
_entity_poly.pdbx_strand_id
1 'polypeptide(L)' 'VMQSLTALAAAGSPRLPAFAKVALEFCKDCEAECRKHAAVHAVCKECADACAHTVAEAQKIAA' A
#
# COMPACT_ATOMS: atom_id res chain seq x y z
N VAL A 1 8.64 2.88 -1.17
CA VAL A 1 7.34 3.52 -1.52
C VAL A 1 6.59 3.99 -0.29
N MET A 2 6.28 3.10 0.67
CA MET A 2 5.43 3.46 1.83
C MET A 2 5.96 4.62 2.69
N GLN A 3 7.25 4.62 3.05
CA GLN A 3 7.83 5.72 3.86
C GLN A 3 7.67 7.10 3.18
N SER A 4 7.88 7.15 1.86
CA SER A 4 7.70 8.37 1.07
C SER A 4 6.23 8.78 0.98
N LEU A 5 5.30 7.83 0.87
CA LEU A 5 3.86 8.11 0.90
C LEU A 5 3.46 8.74 2.23
N THR A 6 3.92 8.17 3.36
CA THR A 6 3.65 8.70 4.69
C THR A 6 4.22 10.12 4.86
N ALA A 7 5.45 10.35 4.38
CA ALA A 7 6.06 11.67 4.44
C ALA A 7 5.30 12.71 3.61
N LEU A 8 4.84 12.35 2.39
CA LEU A 8 4.05 13.23 1.53
C LEU A 8 2.67 13.54 2.13
N ALA A 9 2.04 12.53 2.75
CA ALA A 9 0.76 12.70 3.44
C ALA A 9 0.89 13.63 4.65
N ALA A 10 1.92 13.43 5.48
CA ALA A 10 2.19 14.29 6.64
C ALA A 10 2.52 15.74 6.23
N ALA A 11 3.17 15.93 5.09
CA ALA A 11 3.48 17.25 4.54
C ALA A 11 2.31 17.90 3.79
N GLY A 12 1.15 17.23 3.63
CA GLY A 12 0.03 17.73 2.83
C GLY A 12 0.42 18.00 1.37
N SER A 13 1.34 17.20 0.82
CA SER A 13 1.94 17.49 -0.48
C SER A 13 0.91 17.45 -1.62
N PRO A 14 0.92 18.40 -2.56
CA PRO A 14 0.06 18.35 -3.75
C PRO A 14 0.41 17.17 -4.67
N ARG A 15 1.54 16.50 -4.46
CA ARG A 15 1.95 15.29 -5.20
C ARG A 15 1.42 14.00 -4.58
N LEU A 16 0.73 14.08 -3.44
CA LEU A 16 0.18 12.92 -2.74
C LEU A 16 -0.70 12.04 -3.63
N PRO A 17 -1.64 12.55 -4.45
CA PRO A 17 -2.48 11.71 -5.32
C PRO A 17 -1.69 10.86 -6.30
N ALA A 18 -0.73 11.48 -7.01
CA ALA A 18 0.10 10.79 -7.98
C ALA A 18 0.99 9.73 -7.30
N PHE A 19 1.51 10.01 -6.12
CA PHE A 19 2.32 9.05 -5.38
C PHE A 19 1.47 7.92 -4.75
N ALA A 20 0.23 8.22 -4.36
CA ALA A 20 -0.73 7.23 -3.88
C ALA A 20 -1.06 6.20 -4.97
N LYS A 21 -1.11 6.60 -6.24
CA LYS A 21 -1.26 5.66 -7.37
C LYS A 21 -0.11 4.66 -7.46
N VAL A 22 1.13 5.12 -7.31
CA VAL A 22 2.32 4.23 -7.29
C VAL A 22 2.29 3.29 -6.09
N ALA A 23 1.90 3.79 -4.91
CA ALA A 23 1.74 2.98 -3.72
C ALA A 23 0.65 1.91 -3.87
N LEU A 24 -0.47 2.26 -4.50
CA LEU A 24 -1.57 1.36 -4.80
C LEU A 24 -1.12 0.20 -5.70
N GLU A 25 -0.43 0.50 -6.80
CA GLU A 25 0.07 -0.54 -7.72
C GLU A 25 1.06 -1.46 -7.01
N PHE A 26 2.03 -0.88 -6.28
CA PHE A 26 3.01 -1.66 -5.51
C PHE A 26 2.36 -2.55 -4.44
N CYS A 27 1.37 -2.05 -3.70
CA CYS A 27 0.69 -2.83 -2.67
C CYS A 27 -0.19 -3.93 -3.27
N LYS A 28 -0.77 -3.75 -4.46
CA LYS A 28 -1.50 -4.84 -5.14
C LYS A 28 -0.57 -6.01 -5.50
N ASP A 29 0.59 -5.71 -6.04
CA ASP A 29 1.58 -6.74 -6.38
C ASP A 29 2.10 -7.43 -5.11
N CYS A 30 2.39 -6.66 -4.07
CA CYS A 30 2.85 -7.19 -2.79
C CYS A 30 1.79 -8.07 -2.11
N GLU A 31 0.52 -7.63 -2.08
CA GLU A 31 -0.58 -8.43 -1.54
C GLU A 31 -0.72 -9.74 -2.30
N ALA A 32 -0.76 -9.70 -3.64
CA ALA A 32 -0.94 -10.87 -4.47
C ALA A 32 0.15 -11.93 -4.20
N GLU A 33 1.40 -11.51 -4.00
CA GLU A 33 2.49 -12.43 -3.65
C GLU A 33 2.40 -12.93 -2.19
N CYS A 34 2.12 -12.05 -1.24
CA CYS A 34 2.03 -12.42 0.17
C CYS A 34 0.86 -13.38 0.46
N ARG A 35 -0.27 -13.22 -0.24
CA ARG A 35 -1.43 -14.12 -0.11
C ARG A 35 -1.11 -15.57 -0.45
N LYS A 36 -0.15 -15.83 -1.35
CA LYS A 36 0.31 -17.20 -1.68
C LYS A 36 0.92 -17.93 -0.48
N HIS A 37 1.43 -17.18 0.49
CA HIS A 37 2.18 -17.69 1.65
C HIS A 37 1.43 -17.50 2.98
N ALA A 38 0.29 -16.81 2.98
CA ALA A 38 -0.43 -16.37 4.19
C ALA A 38 -0.95 -17.53 5.07
N ALA A 39 -1.07 -18.75 4.53
CA ALA A 39 -1.46 -19.94 5.29
C ALA A 39 -0.31 -20.55 6.10
N VAL A 40 0.94 -20.25 5.72
CA VAL A 40 2.15 -20.88 6.28
C VAL A 40 2.99 -19.88 7.06
N HIS A 41 3.05 -18.63 6.59
CA HIS A 41 3.83 -17.56 7.20
C HIS A 41 2.92 -16.47 7.75
N ALA A 42 2.86 -16.34 9.08
CA ALA A 42 2.08 -15.30 9.75
C ALA A 42 2.46 -13.88 9.26
N VAL A 43 3.75 -13.63 9.07
CA VAL A 43 4.26 -12.35 8.54
C VAL A 43 3.72 -12.03 7.14
N CYS A 44 3.55 -13.04 6.27
CA CYS A 44 2.98 -12.82 4.95
C CYS A 44 1.48 -12.51 5.03
N LYS A 45 0.76 -13.10 6.00
CA LYS A 45 -0.64 -12.74 6.25
C LYS A 45 -0.77 -11.29 6.72
N GLU A 46 0.01 -10.90 7.72
CA GLU A 46 0.03 -9.53 8.26
C GLU A 46 0.40 -8.50 7.19
N CYS A 47 1.42 -8.81 6.37
CA CYS A 47 1.84 -7.96 5.27
C CYS A 47 0.76 -7.82 4.18
N ALA A 48 0.09 -8.92 3.81
CA ALA A 48 -1.02 -8.89 2.85
C ALA A 48 -2.19 -8.05 3.37
N ASP A 49 -2.55 -8.17 4.64
CA ASP A 49 -3.64 -7.39 5.24
C ASP A 49 -3.29 -5.89 5.32
N ALA A 50 -2.04 -5.56 5.64
CA ALA A 50 -1.55 -4.19 5.62
C ALA A 50 -1.53 -3.58 4.20
N CYS A 51 -1.15 -4.37 3.19
CA CYS A 51 -1.20 -3.95 1.79
C CYS A 51 -2.64 -3.72 1.33
N ALA A 52 -3.57 -4.63 1.66
CA ALA A 52 -4.99 -4.48 1.35
C ALA A 52 -5.58 -3.18 1.95
N HIS A 53 -5.23 -2.87 3.20
CA HIS A 53 -5.63 -1.61 3.84
C HIS A 53 -5.05 -0.39 3.10
N THR A 54 -3.77 -0.45 2.74
CA THR A 54 -3.12 0.64 2.00
C THR A 54 -3.75 0.85 0.63
N VAL A 55 -4.10 -0.22 -0.10
CA VAL A 55 -4.81 -0.14 -1.39
C VAL A 55 -6.16 0.56 -1.22
N ALA A 56 -6.94 0.18 -0.21
CA ALA A 56 -8.25 0.77 0.04
C ALA A 56 -8.16 2.27 0.37
N GLU A 57 -7.17 2.70 1.16
CA GLU A 57 -6.96 4.12 1.45
C GLU A 57 -6.40 4.88 0.24
N ALA A 58 -5.41 4.31 -0.45
CA ALA A 58 -4.80 4.93 -1.63
C ALA A 58 -5.83 5.13 -2.76
N GLN A 59 -6.79 4.23 -2.94
CA GLN A 59 -7.88 4.39 -3.91
C GLN A 59 -8.74 5.65 -3.69
N LYS A 60 -8.86 6.12 -2.45
CA LYS A 60 -9.66 7.32 -2.11
C LYS A 60 -8.97 8.62 -2.52
N ILE A 61 -7.64 8.59 -2.65
CA ILE A 61 -6.82 9.79 -2.86
C ILE A 61 -6.01 9.74 -4.16
N ALA A 62 -5.89 8.58 -4.81
CA ALA A 62 -5.26 8.41 -6.11
C ALA A 62 -6.23 8.90 -7.20
N ALA A 63 -6.16 10.20 -7.48
CA ALA A 63 -6.80 10.85 -8.64
C ALA A 63 -5.96 10.69 -9.92
#